data_AF-A0A2J6HTS1-F1
#
_entry.id   AF-A0A2J6HTS1-F1
#
_cell.length_a   1.000
_cell.length_b   1.000
_cell.length_c   1.000
_cell.angle_alpha   90.00
_cell.angle_beta   90.00
_cell.angle_gamma   90.00
#
_symmetry.space_group_name_H-M   'P 1'
#
loop_
_entity.id
_entity.type
_entity.pdbx_description
1 polymer ?
#
loop_
_entity_poly.entity_id
_entity_poly.type
_entity_poly.pdbx_seq_one_letter_code
_entity_poly.pdbx_strand_id
1 'polypeptide(L)'
;MINLNSEIQVAYEYLTSIYNTILLKDVVARFKVRNVKFLENLIAFLAENMGSIVSSKKISDYLKSQKINISTQVVIDYLGYLETSFLIFKVKRTGIEGKKVFEIGEKYFFEDIGIRNAIVGYETSDIHKVLENVVYLHLRMAGYSVTVGQEGNKEIDFIAQRFGEKIYVQVAYMLTNEGTIKREYGNLLDIADNFPKYVVTMDELTEISTHKGIIECMLKTFV
;
A
#
# COMPACT_ATOMS: atom_id res chain seq x y z
N MET A 1 32.00 3.17 15.90
CA MET A 1 30.96 2.80 14.92
C MET A 1 30.65 1.30 15.06
N ILE A 2 30.15 0.84 16.23
CA ILE A 2 30.01 -0.61 16.55
C ILE A 2 28.64 -1.00 17.20
N ASN A 3 27.75 -0.06 17.56
CA ASN A 3 26.47 -0.41 18.24
C ASN A 3 25.19 -0.37 17.37
N LEU A 4 25.26 0.08 16.12
CA LEU A 4 24.06 0.16 15.27
C LEU A 4 23.49 -1.22 14.89
N ASN A 5 24.34 -2.26 14.79
CA ASN A 5 23.89 -3.60 14.39
C ASN A 5 23.06 -4.31 15.48
N SER A 6 23.40 -4.13 16.76
CA SER A 6 22.63 -4.78 17.84
C SER A 6 21.27 -4.13 18.03
N GLU A 7 21.16 -2.81 17.92
CA GLU A 7 19.88 -2.10 18.05
C GLU A 7 18.92 -2.46 16.92
N ILE A 8 19.42 -2.53 15.67
CA ILE A 8 18.61 -2.97 14.53
C ILE A 8 18.15 -4.42 14.74
N GLN A 9 19.04 -5.32 15.16
CA GLN A 9 18.67 -6.71 15.42
C GLN A 9 17.59 -6.82 16.50
N VAL A 10 17.74 -6.11 17.61
CA VAL A 10 16.73 -6.08 18.70
C VAL A 10 15.38 -5.55 18.18
N ALA A 11 15.39 -4.52 17.33
CA ALA A 11 14.16 -4.00 16.72
C ALA A 11 13.47 -5.04 15.82
N TYR A 12 14.23 -5.76 14.98
CA TYR A 12 13.70 -6.83 14.14
C TYR A 12 13.14 -8.00 14.96
N GLU A 13 13.82 -8.42 16.02
CA GLU A 13 13.34 -9.46 16.93
C GLU A 13 12.03 -9.05 17.62
N TYR A 14 11.94 -7.79 18.06
CA TYR A 14 10.72 -7.23 18.64
C TYR A 14 9.56 -7.17 17.65
N LEU A 15 9.78 -6.64 16.43
CA LEU A 15 8.77 -6.60 15.37
C LEU A 15 8.32 -8.00 14.95
N THR A 16 9.24 -8.96 14.90
CA THR A 16 8.92 -10.37 14.63
C THR A 16 8.03 -10.96 15.72
N SER A 17 8.28 -10.63 17.00
CA SER A 17 7.43 -11.06 18.12
C SER A 17 6.01 -10.48 18.02
N ILE A 18 5.88 -9.19 17.66
CA ILE A 18 4.57 -8.56 17.41
C ILE A 18 3.85 -9.28 16.27
N TYR A 19 4.52 -9.44 15.12
CA TYR A 19 3.98 -10.15 13.96
C TYR A 19 3.48 -11.55 14.34
N ASN A 20 4.29 -12.33 15.05
CA ASN A 20 3.92 -13.68 15.49
C ASN A 20 2.70 -13.66 16.43
N THR A 21 2.59 -12.64 17.28
CA THR A 21 1.43 -12.48 18.16
C THR A 21 0.16 -12.21 17.35
N ILE A 22 0.20 -11.27 16.40
CA ILE A 22 -0.93 -10.98 15.49
C ILE A 22 -1.31 -12.22 14.71
N LEU A 23 -0.34 -12.88 14.08
CA LEU A 23 -0.57 -14.09 13.28
C LEU A 23 -1.23 -15.19 14.11
N LEU A 24 -0.64 -15.55 15.26
CA LEU A 24 -1.08 -16.71 16.01
C LEU A 24 -2.36 -16.45 16.82
N LYS A 25 -2.47 -15.30 17.48
CA LYS A 25 -3.60 -14.99 18.35
C LYS A 25 -4.75 -14.35 17.57
N ASP A 26 -4.46 -13.27 16.87
CA ASP A 26 -5.50 -12.41 16.29
C ASP A 26 -6.05 -12.96 14.97
N VAL A 27 -5.28 -13.82 14.30
CA VAL A 27 -5.69 -14.48 13.05
C VAL A 27 -5.96 -15.97 13.25
N VAL A 28 -4.93 -16.77 13.56
CA VAL A 28 -5.04 -18.24 13.57
C VAL A 28 -6.01 -18.73 14.64
N ALA A 29 -5.83 -18.32 15.89
CA ALA A 29 -6.70 -18.75 16.98
C ALA A 29 -8.12 -18.18 16.84
N ARG A 30 -8.24 -16.88 16.52
CA ARG A 30 -9.52 -16.18 16.40
C ARG A 30 -10.42 -16.76 15.30
N PHE A 31 -9.87 -16.99 14.11
CA PHE A 31 -10.64 -17.46 12.95
C PHE A 31 -10.50 -18.97 12.71
N LYS A 32 -9.82 -19.70 13.61
CA LYS A 32 -9.59 -21.15 13.55
C LYS A 32 -8.99 -21.57 12.20
N VAL A 33 -7.97 -20.85 11.77
CA VAL A 33 -7.29 -21.06 10.49
C VAL A 33 -6.69 -22.47 10.45
N ARG A 34 -7.09 -23.26 9.45
CA ARG A 34 -6.62 -24.64 9.28
C ARG A 34 -5.29 -24.73 8.53
N ASN A 35 -5.10 -23.90 7.50
CA ASN A 35 -3.92 -23.94 6.65
C ASN A 35 -3.01 -22.74 6.96
N VAL A 36 -2.32 -22.81 8.10
CA VAL A 36 -1.40 -21.76 8.55
C VAL A 36 -0.26 -21.55 7.55
N LYS A 37 0.24 -22.62 6.93
CA LYS A 37 1.32 -22.49 5.94
C LYS A 37 0.92 -21.65 4.72
N PHE A 38 -0.32 -21.84 4.22
CA PHE A 38 -0.83 -20.99 3.15
C PHE A 38 -1.02 -19.54 3.62
N LEU A 39 -1.49 -19.32 4.84
CA LEU A 39 -1.63 -17.98 5.41
C LEU A 39 -0.28 -17.24 5.48
N GLU A 40 0.77 -17.89 5.99
CA GLU A 40 2.12 -17.32 6.04
C GLU A 40 2.63 -16.95 4.64
N ASN A 41 2.48 -17.87 3.67
CA ASN A 41 2.87 -17.61 2.29
C ASN A 41 2.08 -16.45 1.68
N LEU A 42 0.79 -16.33 2.00
CA LEU A 42 -0.05 -15.22 1.55
C LEU A 42 0.43 -13.89 2.15
N ILE A 43 0.78 -13.85 3.44
CA ILE A 43 1.30 -12.65 4.10
C ILE A 43 2.63 -12.22 3.48
N ALA A 44 3.56 -13.16 3.27
CA ALA A 44 4.83 -12.88 2.61
C ALA A 44 4.62 -12.33 1.18
N PHE A 45 3.73 -12.96 0.42
CA PHE A 45 3.35 -12.49 -0.91
C PHE A 45 2.77 -11.06 -0.87
N LEU A 46 1.91 -10.73 0.09
CA LEU A 46 1.38 -9.38 0.25
C LEU A 46 2.48 -8.37 0.61
N ALA A 47 3.42 -8.75 1.47
CA ALA A 47 4.54 -7.90 1.85
C ALA A 47 5.46 -7.59 0.65
N GLU A 48 5.76 -8.57 -0.19
CA GLU A 48 6.52 -8.36 -1.44
C GLU A 48 5.76 -7.52 -2.47
N ASN A 49 4.43 -7.69 -2.54
CA ASN A 49 3.56 -7.06 -3.53
C ASN A 49 2.75 -5.87 -2.96
N MET A 50 3.25 -5.25 -1.90
CA MET A 50 2.64 -4.09 -1.27
C MET A 50 2.42 -2.96 -2.28
N GLY A 51 1.26 -2.31 -2.24
CA GLY A 51 0.90 -1.25 -3.20
C GLY A 51 0.58 -1.76 -4.63
N SER A 52 0.68 -3.06 -4.90
CA SER A 52 0.30 -3.67 -6.18
C SER A 52 -1.10 -4.30 -6.13
N ILE A 53 -1.74 -4.46 -7.30
CA ILE A 53 -3.05 -5.12 -7.39
C ILE A 53 -2.90 -6.61 -7.13
N VAL A 54 -3.57 -7.10 -6.10
CA VAL A 54 -3.62 -8.51 -5.71
C VAL A 54 -5.00 -9.07 -6.04
N SER A 55 -5.04 -10.12 -6.87
CA SER A 55 -6.29 -10.79 -7.24
C SER A 55 -6.40 -12.18 -6.60
N SER A 56 -7.38 -12.36 -5.72
CA SER A 56 -7.65 -13.65 -5.06
C SER A 56 -7.94 -14.76 -6.07
N LYS A 57 -8.58 -14.41 -7.20
CA LYS A 57 -8.81 -15.36 -8.29
C LYS A 57 -7.51 -15.80 -8.94
N LYS A 58 -6.61 -14.87 -9.28
CA LYS A 58 -5.30 -15.21 -9.86
C LYS A 58 -4.46 -16.07 -8.92
N ILE A 59 -4.47 -15.78 -7.61
CA ILE A 59 -3.79 -16.59 -6.60
C ILE A 59 -4.33 -18.03 -6.62
N SER A 60 -5.65 -18.19 -6.55
CA SER A 60 -6.32 -19.50 -6.56
C SER A 60 -6.04 -20.27 -7.86
N ASP A 61 -6.14 -19.62 -9.02
CA ASP A 61 -5.86 -20.24 -10.32
C ASP A 61 -4.38 -20.67 -10.45
N TYR A 62 -3.44 -19.85 -9.95
CA TYR A 62 -2.02 -20.21 -9.92
C TYR A 62 -1.76 -21.42 -9.03
N LEU A 63 -2.26 -21.44 -7.79
CA LEU A 63 -2.09 -22.59 -6.88
C LEU A 63 -2.68 -23.87 -7.47
N LYS A 64 -3.84 -23.78 -8.13
CA LYS A 64 -4.46 -24.91 -8.81
C LYS A 64 -3.56 -25.46 -9.93
N SER A 65 -2.88 -24.59 -10.68
CA SER A 65 -1.88 -25.01 -11.69
C SER A 65 -0.70 -25.78 -11.06
N GLN A 66 -0.36 -25.46 -9.81
CA GLN A 66 0.67 -26.15 -9.01
C GLN A 66 0.13 -27.39 -8.27
N LYS A 67 -1.10 -27.84 -8.60
CA LYS A 67 -1.80 -28.96 -7.94
C LYS A 67 -2.12 -28.72 -6.45
N ILE A 68 -2.17 -27.45 -6.03
CA ILE A 68 -2.59 -27.05 -4.68
C ILE A 68 -4.01 -26.50 -4.76
N ASN A 69 -4.97 -27.15 -4.11
CA ASN A 69 -6.37 -26.77 -4.20
C ASN A 69 -6.76 -25.77 -3.09
N ILE A 70 -6.61 -24.48 -3.36
CA ILE A 70 -7.14 -23.39 -2.53
C ILE A 70 -8.19 -22.64 -3.33
N SER A 71 -9.42 -22.59 -2.84
CA SER A 71 -10.52 -21.88 -3.51
C SER A 71 -10.33 -20.36 -3.40
N THR A 72 -10.88 -19.62 -4.36
CA THR A 72 -10.86 -18.15 -4.31
C THR A 72 -11.48 -17.61 -3.03
N GLN A 73 -12.54 -18.26 -2.52
CA GLN A 73 -13.19 -17.88 -1.25
C GLN A 73 -12.22 -17.97 -0.06
N VAL A 74 -11.40 -19.03 0.03
CA VAL A 74 -10.43 -19.18 1.12
C VAL A 74 -9.39 -18.04 1.09
N VAL A 75 -8.97 -17.61 -0.11
CA VAL A 75 -8.04 -16.47 -0.23
C VAL A 75 -8.72 -15.17 0.22
N ILE A 76 -9.98 -14.94 -0.18
CA ILE A 76 -10.77 -13.77 0.27
C ILE A 76 -10.93 -13.76 1.79
N ASP A 77 -11.29 -14.91 2.37
CA ASP A 77 -11.48 -15.04 3.82
C ASP A 77 -10.18 -14.72 4.57
N TYR A 78 -9.05 -15.26 4.11
CA TYR A 78 -7.75 -15.01 4.76
C TYR A 78 -7.35 -13.54 4.65
N LEU A 79 -7.53 -12.89 3.50
CA LEU A 79 -7.31 -11.45 3.35
C LEU A 79 -8.21 -10.64 4.31
N GLY A 80 -9.48 -11.04 4.46
CA GLY A 80 -10.40 -10.41 5.40
C GLY A 80 -9.99 -10.60 6.87
N TYR A 81 -9.42 -11.74 7.22
CA TYR A 81 -8.88 -11.98 8.57
C TYR A 81 -7.69 -11.06 8.87
N LEU A 82 -6.77 -10.90 7.91
CA LEU A 82 -5.62 -10.00 8.04
C LEU A 82 -6.03 -8.53 8.13
N GLU A 83 -7.08 -8.13 7.39
CA GLU A 83 -7.67 -6.79 7.48
C GLU A 83 -8.32 -6.57 8.86
N THR A 84 -9.07 -7.55 9.36
CA THR A 84 -9.74 -7.47 10.68
C THR A 84 -8.76 -7.50 11.85
N SER A 85 -7.57 -8.08 11.67
CA SER A 85 -6.49 -8.08 12.65
C SER A 85 -5.57 -6.86 12.54
N PHE A 86 -5.91 -5.86 11.71
CA PHE A 86 -5.11 -4.67 11.46
C PHE A 86 -3.69 -4.94 10.95
N LEU A 87 -3.42 -6.11 10.35
CA LEU A 87 -2.11 -6.36 9.74
C LEU A 87 -1.98 -5.60 8.42
N ILE A 88 -3.07 -5.54 7.67
CA ILE A 88 -3.14 -4.89 6.36
C ILE A 88 -4.38 -4.00 6.24
N PHE A 89 -4.30 -3.02 5.35
CA PHE A 89 -5.41 -2.24 4.87
C PHE A 89 -5.72 -2.60 3.42
N LYS A 90 -6.97 -2.95 3.15
CA LYS A 90 -7.48 -3.11 1.79
C LYS A 90 -7.90 -1.75 1.24
N VAL A 91 -7.37 -1.38 0.08
CA VAL A 91 -7.69 -0.10 -0.56
C VAL A 91 -8.53 -0.31 -1.80
N LYS A 92 -9.70 0.31 -1.81
CA LYS A 92 -10.63 0.25 -2.93
C LYS A 92 -10.08 1.04 -4.12
N ARG A 93 -10.44 0.56 -5.30
CA ARG A 93 -10.08 1.21 -6.55
C ARG A 93 -11.19 2.17 -6.99
N THR A 94 -10.82 3.38 -7.40
CA THR A 94 -11.73 4.35 -8.03
C THR A 94 -11.94 4.03 -9.50
N GLY A 95 -13.05 4.49 -10.07
CA GLY A 95 -13.40 4.26 -11.48
C GLY A 95 -13.89 2.84 -11.78
N ILE A 96 -14.15 2.03 -10.75
CA ILE A 96 -14.74 0.69 -10.90
C ILE A 96 -16.26 0.79 -10.84
N GLU A 97 -16.93 0.55 -11.97
CA GLU A 97 -18.38 0.58 -12.08
C GLU A 97 -18.97 -0.74 -12.60
N GLY A 98 -20.26 -0.95 -12.32
CA GLY A 98 -21.02 -2.10 -12.81
C GLY A 98 -20.44 -3.44 -12.40
N LYS A 99 -20.34 -4.38 -13.35
CA LYS A 99 -19.83 -5.74 -13.07
C LYS A 99 -18.36 -5.77 -12.65
N LYS A 100 -17.58 -4.72 -12.95
CA LYS A 100 -16.17 -4.64 -12.54
C LYS A 100 -16.02 -4.50 -11.02
N VAL A 101 -17.06 -4.09 -10.30
CA VAL A 101 -17.07 -4.07 -8.82
C VAL A 101 -16.88 -5.48 -8.25
N PHE A 102 -17.21 -6.52 -9.02
CA PHE A 102 -16.98 -7.92 -8.65
C PHE A 102 -15.64 -8.47 -9.17
N GLU A 103 -14.81 -7.68 -9.86
CA GLU A 103 -13.45 -8.09 -10.15
C GLU A 103 -12.65 -8.08 -8.85
N ILE A 104 -12.23 -9.28 -8.43
CA ILE A 104 -11.54 -9.51 -7.16
C ILE A 104 -10.07 -9.09 -7.32
N GLY A 105 -9.78 -7.82 -7.03
CA GLY A 105 -8.49 -7.20 -7.28
C GLY A 105 -8.32 -5.86 -6.56
N GLU A 106 -7.67 -5.89 -5.40
CA GLU A 106 -7.45 -4.71 -4.56
C GLU A 106 -5.95 -4.46 -4.32
N LYS A 107 -5.60 -3.23 -3.96
CA LYS A 107 -4.27 -2.93 -3.41
C LYS A 107 -4.31 -3.14 -1.89
N TYR A 108 -3.21 -3.65 -1.35
CA TYR A 108 -3.03 -3.83 0.09
C TYR A 108 -1.80 -3.08 0.58
N PHE A 109 -1.95 -2.39 1.70
CA PHE A 109 -0.87 -1.72 2.43
C PHE A 109 -0.76 -2.31 3.83
N PHE A 110 0.44 -2.28 4.41
CA PHE A 110 0.65 -2.71 5.79
C PHE A 110 0.35 -1.56 6.74
N GLU A 111 -0.17 -1.90 7.92
CA GLU A 111 -0.37 -0.92 8.99
C GLU A 111 0.96 -0.41 9.55
N ASP A 112 1.96 -1.29 9.61
CA ASP A 112 3.32 -0.98 10.06
C ASP A 112 4.36 -1.52 9.05
N ILE A 113 5.21 -0.61 8.56
CA ILE A 113 6.27 -0.90 7.58
C ILE A 113 7.42 -1.71 8.22
N GLY A 114 7.67 -1.51 9.51
CA GLY A 114 8.61 -2.32 10.27
C GLY A 114 8.16 -3.78 10.34
N ILE A 115 6.88 -4.03 10.60
CA ILE A 115 6.30 -5.38 10.54
C ILE A 115 6.44 -5.96 9.13
N ARG A 116 6.11 -5.20 8.08
CA ARG A 116 6.33 -5.63 6.69
C ARG A 116 7.78 -6.06 6.47
N ASN A 117 8.74 -5.24 6.90
CA ASN A 117 10.17 -5.52 6.74
C ASN A 117 10.64 -6.70 7.60
N ALA A 118 10.03 -6.94 8.76
CA ALA A 118 10.31 -8.14 9.56
C ALA A 118 9.87 -9.44 8.86
N ILE A 119 8.87 -9.38 7.98
CA ILE A 119 8.36 -10.54 7.24
C ILE A 119 9.26 -10.89 6.05
N VAL A 120 9.66 -9.90 5.24
CA VAL A 120 10.35 -10.13 3.95
C VAL A 120 11.74 -9.48 3.83
N GLY A 121 12.21 -8.79 4.85
CA GLY A 121 13.43 -7.99 4.80
C GLY A 121 13.20 -6.59 4.21
N TYR A 122 14.17 -5.70 4.46
CA TYR A 122 14.24 -4.40 3.79
C TYR A 122 15.10 -4.52 2.53
N GLU A 123 14.55 -4.07 1.40
CA GLU A 123 15.25 -3.97 0.13
C GLU A 123 15.12 -2.55 -0.42
N THR A 124 16.22 -1.98 -0.91
CA THR A 124 16.21 -0.61 -1.45
C THR A 124 15.34 -0.46 -2.70
N SER A 125 15.14 -1.56 -3.43
CA SER A 125 14.24 -1.62 -4.60
C SER A 125 12.77 -1.42 -4.24
N ASP A 126 12.38 -1.63 -2.97
CA ASP A 126 11.02 -1.44 -2.49
C ASP A 126 10.72 -0.01 -2.03
N ILE A 127 11.67 0.92 -2.13
CA ILE A 127 11.53 2.28 -1.59
C ILE A 127 10.26 2.99 -2.08
N HIS A 128 9.89 2.84 -3.36
CA HIS A 128 8.68 3.45 -3.89
C HIS A 128 7.41 2.88 -3.24
N LYS A 129 7.33 1.55 -3.05
CA LYS A 129 6.22 0.89 -2.36
C LYS A 129 6.13 1.37 -0.91
N VAL A 130 7.28 1.45 -0.23
CA VAL A 130 7.37 1.95 1.15
C VAL A 130 6.83 3.37 1.25
N LEU A 131 7.22 4.26 0.33
CA LEU A 131 6.74 5.64 0.30
C LEU A 131 5.23 5.72 0.05
N GLU A 132 4.70 4.94 -0.90
CA GLU A 132 3.25 4.85 -1.11
C GLU A 132 2.53 4.42 0.18
N ASN A 133 3.05 3.42 0.89
CA ASN A 133 2.46 2.99 2.16
C ASN A 133 2.53 4.09 3.23
N VAL A 134 3.64 4.83 3.35
CA VAL A 134 3.75 5.94 4.30
C VAL A 134 2.72 7.04 3.98
N VAL A 135 2.62 7.43 2.70
CA VAL A 135 1.65 8.44 2.25
C VAL A 135 0.23 7.98 2.52
N TYR A 136 -0.08 6.72 2.23
CA TYR A 136 -1.38 6.12 2.52
C TYR A 136 -1.74 6.22 4.02
N LEU A 137 -0.80 5.83 4.90
CA LEU A 137 -1.00 5.90 6.35
C LEU A 137 -1.19 7.34 6.83
N HIS A 138 -0.38 8.29 6.35
CA HIS A 138 -0.54 9.70 6.67
C HIS A 138 -1.93 10.24 6.28
N LEU A 139 -2.40 9.95 5.07
CA LEU A 139 -3.74 10.36 4.62
C LEU A 139 -4.84 9.77 5.50
N ARG A 140 -4.72 8.48 5.87
CA ARG A 140 -5.67 7.81 6.77
C ARG A 140 -5.66 8.44 8.17
N MET A 141 -4.48 8.72 8.73
CA MET A 141 -4.33 9.37 10.04
C MET A 141 -4.91 10.79 10.04
N ALA A 142 -4.83 11.50 8.92
CA ALA A 142 -5.45 12.81 8.72
C ALA A 142 -6.97 12.75 8.55
N GLY A 143 -7.58 11.57 8.60
CA GLY A 143 -9.02 11.36 8.54
C GLY A 143 -9.59 11.27 7.12
N TYR A 144 -8.76 11.10 6.09
CA TYR A 144 -9.25 10.88 4.73
C TYR A 144 -9.73 9.45 4.51
N SER A 145 -10.81 9.32 3.74
CA SER A 145 -11.13 8.09 3.01
C SER A 145 -10.28 8.05 1.75
N VAL A 146 -9.45 7.02 1.61
CA VAL A 146 -8.44 6.92 0.55
C VAL A 146 -8.78 5.79 -0.40
N THR A 147 -8.68 6.08 -1.70
CA THR A 147 -8.86 5.14 -2.80
C THR A 147 -7.68 5.24 -3.77
N VAL A 148 -7.46 4.19 -4.56
CA VAL A 148 -6.34 4.09 -5.52
C VAL A 148 -6.89 3.94 -6.94
N GLY A 149 -6.11 4.22 -7.98
CA GLY A 149 -6.43 3.76 -9.33
C GLY A 149 -6.82 4.85 -10.30
N GLN A 150 -7.77 4.55 -11.20
CA GLN A 150 -7.94 5.34 -12.41
C GLN A 150 -9.05 6.39 -12.30
N GLU A 151 -8.69 7.65 -12.57
CA GLU A 151 -9.65 8.70 -12.93
C GLU A 151 -9.59 8.84 -14.47
N GLY A 152 -10.61 8.32 -15.16
CA GLY A 152 -10.56 8.13 -16.61
C GLY A 152 -9.54 7.06 -17.03
N ASN A 153 -8.52 7.45 -17.78
CA ASN A 153 -7.46 6.56 -18.28
C ASN A 153 -6.12 6.72 -17.52
N LYS A 154 -6.10 7.49 -16.42
CA LYS A 154 -4.85 7.89 -15.74
C LYS A 154 -4.72 7.21 -14.40
N GLU A 155 -3.57 6.61 -14.14
CA GLU A 155 -3.27 6.06 -12.83
C GLU A 155 -2.89 7.19 -11.88
N ILE A 156 -3.67 7.33 -10.83
CA ILE A 156 -3.39 8.22 -9.70
C ILE A 156 -3.12 7.32 -8.50
N ASP A 157 -2.04 7.61 -7.77
CA ASP A 157 -1.66 6.77 -6.64
C ASP A 157 -2.74 6.82 -5.57
N PHE A 158 -3.17 8.02 -5.17
CA PHE A 158 -4.25 8.21 -4.21
C PHE A 158 -5.24 9.31 -4.57
N ILE A 159 -6.52 8.99 -4.38
CA ILE A 159 -7.62 9.95 -4.32
C ILE A 159 -8.14 9.91 -2.88
N ALA A 160 -8.01 11.03 -2.18
CA ALA A 160 -8.35 11.16 -0.76
C ALA A 160 -9.51 12.14 -0.58
N GLN A 161 -10.51 11.75 0.22
CA GLN A 161 -11.73 12.53 0.45
C GLN A 161 -12.07 12.65 1.93
N ARG A 162 -12.46 13.86 2.37
CA ARG A 162 -12.84 14.14 3.76
C ARG A 162 -13.75 15.38 3.83
N PHE A 163 -14.91 15.27 4.46
CA PHE A 163 -15.84 16.40 4.68
C PHE A 163 -16.14 17.28 3.43
N GLY A 164 -16.22 16.68 2.24
CA GLY A 164 -16.44 17.41 0.99
C GLY A 164 -15.17 17.91 0.30
N GLU A 165 -14.01 17.80 0.96
CA GLU A 165 -12.69 17.96 0.35
C GLU A 165 -12.35 16.71 -0.48
N LYS A 166 -11.78 16.91 -1.66
CA LYS A 166 -11.13 15.87 -2.49
C LYS A 166 -9.74 16.38 -2.83
N ILE A 167 -8.74 15.52 -2.71
CA ILE A 167 -7.36 15.79 -3.15
C ILE A 167 -6.84 14.62 -3.98
N TYR A 168 -5.94 14.92 -4.90
CA TYR A 168 -5.21 13.93 -5.69
C TYR A 168 -3.75 13.95 -5.28
N VAL A 169 -3.16 12.77 -5.09
CA VAL A 169 -1.80 12.62 -4.59
C VAL A 169 -1.05 11.62 -5.46
N GLN A 170 0.11 12.06 -5.93
CA GLN A 170 1.08 11.25 -6.65
C GLN A 170 2.37 11.17 -5.82
N VAL A 171 3.00 10.01 -5.75
CA VAL A 171 4.16 9.74 -4.87
C VAL A 171 5.39 9.48 -5.71
N ALA A 172 6.45 10.26 -5.49
CA ALA A 172 7.74 10.08 -6.15
C ALA A 172 8.83 9.86 -5.10
N TYR A 173 9.79 8.97 -5.36
CA TYR A 173 10.98 8.93 -4.52
C TYR A 173 11.85 10.18 -4.78
N MET A 174 12.27 10.36 -6.03
CA MET A 174 13.01 11.55 -6.46
C MET A 174 12.57 11.96 -7.87
N LEU A 175 12.46 13.27 -8.11
CA LEU A 175 12.11 13.85 -9.40
C LEU A 175 13.38 14.19 -10.22
N THR A 176 14.26 13.22 -10.41
CA THR A 176 15.61 13.43 -10.98
C THR A 176 15.66 13.52 -12.50
N ASN A 177 14.63 13.05 -13.21
CA ASN A 177 14.63 13.02 -14.67
C ASN A 177 13.29 13.49 -15.25
N GLU A 178 13.34 14.03 -16.47
CA GLU A 178 12.17 14.55 -17.17
C GLU A 178 11.07 13.50 -17.39
N GLY A 179 11.44 12.22 -17.54
CA GLY A 179 10.47 11.13 -17.73
C GLY A 179 9.58 10.94 -16.51
N THR A 180 10.20 10.85 -15.32
CA THR A 180 9.51 10.77 -14.03
C THR A 180 8.66 12.03 -13.81
N ILE A 181 9.22 13.22 -14.00
CA ILE A 181 8.46 14.49 -13.87
C ILE A 181 7.24 14.49 -14.81
N LYS A 182 7.42 14.17 -16.10
CA LYS A 182 6.32 14.14 -17.07
C LYS A 182 5.24 13.13 -16.67
N ARG A 183 5.62 11.99 -16.11
CA ARG A 183 4.67 10.98 -15.64
C ARG A 183 3.90 11.45 -14.40
N GLU A 184 4.60 11.83 -13.34
CA GLU A 184 3.97 12.16 -12.06
C GLU A 184 3.09 13.42 -12.15
N TYR A 185 3.57 14.47 -12.83
CA TYR A 185 2.77 15.67 -13.03
C TYR A 185 1.75 15.51 -14.15
N GLY A 186 2.07 14.78 -15.23
CA GLY A 186 1.19 14.65 -16.39
C GLY A 186 -0.13 13.97 -16.06
N ASN A 187 -0.12 12.93 -15.22
CA ASN A 187 -1.35 12.26 -14.78
C ASN A 187 -2.27 13.21 -14.02
N LEU A 188 -1.71 14.12 -13.21
CA LEU A 188 -2.47 15.11 -12.44
C LEU A 188 -2.97 16.29 -13.29
N LEU A 189 -2.16 16.77 -14.24
CA LEU A 189 -2.54 17.89 -15.13
C LEU A 189 -3.72 17.58 -16.04
N ASP A 190 -3.93 16.30 -16.37
CA ASP A 190 -5.01 15.86 -17.25
C ASP A 190 -6.37 15.74 -16.52
N ILE A 191 -6.40 15.93 -15.19
CA ILE A 191 -7.64 15.94 -14.40
C ILE A 191 -8.30 17.31 -14.53
N ALA A 192 -9.48 17.34 -15.16
CA ALA A 192 -10.15 18.57 -15.57
C ALA A 192 -10.82 19.38 -14.43
N ASP A 193 -10.80 18.90 -13.19
CA ASP A 193 -11.36 19.62 -12.05
C ASP A 193 -10.36 20.56 -11.35
N ASN A 194 -10.87 21.34 -10.40
CA ASN A 194 -10.08 22.29 -9.62
C ASN A 194 -9.75 21.81 -8.20
N PHE A 195 -9.92 20.51 -7.90
CA PHE A 195 -9.53 20.00 -6.60
C PHE A 195 -8.00 20.02 -6.45
N PRO A 196 -7.45 20.23 -5.23
CA PRO A 196 -6.02 20.25 -4.99
C PRO A 196 -5.31 18.99 -5.46
N LYS A 197 -4.10 19.18 -6.01
CA LYS A 197 -3.27 18.13 -6.59
C LYS A 197 -1.87 18.22 -6.00
N TYR A 198 -1.34 17.10 -5.53
CA TYR A 198 -0.07 17.03 -4.82
C TYR A 198 0.87 16.03 -5.47
N VAL A 199 2.13 16.41 -5.57
CA VAL A 199 3.25 15.49 -5.78
C VAL A 199 4.05 15.44 -4.48
N VAL A 200 4.08 14.28 -3.84
CA VAL A 200 4.78 14.06 -2.57
C VAL A 200 6.10 13.38 -2.87
N THR A 201 7.21 14.00 -2.45
CA THR A 201 8.56 13.55 -2.80
C THR A 201 9.48 13.41 -1.58
N MET A 202 10.62 12.75 -1.75
CA MET A 202 11.74 12.79 -0.80
C MET A 202 12.81 13.81 -1.18
N ASP A 203 12.59 14.62 -2.22
CA ASP A 203 13.56 15.63 -2.66
C ASP A 203 13.70 16.74 -1.60
N GLU A 204 14.92 17.25 -1.44
CA GLU A 204 15.21 18.37 -0.54
C GLU A 204 14.71 19.70 -1.11
N LEU A 205 13.43 19.99 -0.92
CA LEU A 205 12.78 21.27 -1.24
C LEU A 205 13.01 22.32 -0.13
N THR A 206 13.59 23.46 -0.49
CA THR A 206 13.73 24.58 0.47
C THR A 206 12.41 25.29 0.75
N GLU A 207 11.44 25.22 -0.18
CA GLU A 207 10.10 25.83 -0.08
C GLU A 207 9.06 24.95 -0.80
N ILE A 208 7.77 25.14 -0.49
CA ILE A 208 6.68 24.52 -1.26
C ILE A 208 6.77 25.02 -2.70
N SER A 209 6.96 24.08 -3.62
CA SER A 209 7.06 24.34 -5.06
C SER A 209 5.67 24.19 -5.69
N THR A 210 5.38 24.97 -6.73
CA THR A 210 4.17 24.77 -7.54
C THR A 210 4.54 24.63 -9.00
N HIS A 211 4.05 23.57 -9.65
CA HIS A 211 4.20 23.35 -11.08
C HIS A 211 2.82 23.31 -11.72
N LYS A 212 2.46 24.38 -12.45
CA LYS A 212 1.17 24.52 -13.15
C LYS A 212 -0.06 24.27 -12.25
N GLY A 213 -0.01 24.76 -11.00
CA GLY A 213 -1.09 24.60 -10.02
C GLY A 213 -1.07 23.28 -9.24
N ILE A 214 -0.14 22.36 -9.53
CA ILE A 214 0.14 21.19 -8.71
C ILE A 214 1.14 21.59 -7.62
N ILE A 215 0.84 21.20 -6.37
CA ILE A 215 1.67 21.49 -5.21
C ILE A 215 2.70 20.37 -5.04
N GLU A 216 3.97 20.71 -5.02
CA GLU A 216 5.05 19.79 -4.70
C GLU A 216 5.42 19.95 -3.23
N CYS A 217 5.50 18.84 -2.50
CA CYS A 217 5.79 18.85 -1.08
C CYS A 217 6.67 17.67 -0.68
N MET A 218 7.48 17.89 0.36
CA MET A 218 8.20 16.80 0.98
C MET A 218 7.24 15.90 1.75
N LEU A 219 7.55 14.60 1.78
CA LEU A 219 6.86 13.66 2.64
C LEU A 219 6.79 14.11 4.10
N LYS A 220 7.86 14.76 4.62
CA LYS A 220 7.93 15.24 6.01
C LYS A 220 7.01 16.42 6.31
N THR A 221 6.63 17.18 5.30
CA THR A 221 5.75 18.35 5.42
C THR A 221 4.39 18.12 4.79
N PHE A 222 4.13 16.90 4.32
CA PHE A 222 2.87 16.51 3.71
C PHE A 222 1.84 16.20 4.79
N VAL A 223 0.63 16.75 4.57
CA VAL A 223 -0.53 16.88 5.49
C VAL A 223 -0.49 18.14 6.34
#